data_AF-A0A1G2KXV6-F1
#
_entry.id   AF-A0A1G2KXV6-F1
#
_cell.length_a   1.000
_cell.length_b   1.000
_cell.length_c   1.000
_cell.angle_alpha   90.00
_cell.angle_beta   90.00
_cell.angle_gamma   90.00
#
_symmetry.space_group_name_H-M   'P 1'
#
loop_
_entity.id
_entity.type
_entity.pdbx_description
1 polymer ?
#
loop_
_entity_poly.entity_id
_entity_poly.type
_entity_poly.pdbx_seq_one_letter_code
_entity_poly.pdbx_strand_id
1 'polypeptide(L)'
;MKESSDILESLRVDQEKLKKELAELRAFHQDAWNKYGSELCAGEMREKEKELERRILLLVQMAHWVEGSRVDETLLCVVLSKIKRVIDDKESLLVYIRESLEADKTRKVMYEEIASLAGIEVNSKDEHASPVNNG
;
A
#
# COMPACT_ATOMS: atom_id res chain seq x y z
N MET A 1 16.14 -16.45 33.40
CA MET A 1 15.04 -15.67 32.80
C MET A 1 15.53 -14.25 32.68
N LYS A 2 15.42 -13.61 31.50
CA LYS A 2 15.65 -12.16 31.40
C LYS A 2 14.53 -11.44 32.15
N GLU A 3 14.85 -10.43 32.93
CA GLU A 3 13.82 -9.63 33.63
C GLU A 3 13.08 -8.76 32.60
N SER A 4 11.83 -8.38 32.86
CA SER A 4 11.03 -7.57 31.93
C SER A 4 11.74 -6.27 31.52
N SER A 5 12.56 -5.70 32.40
CA SER A 5 13.42 -4.54 32.13
C SER A 5 14.45 -4.81 31.01
N ASP A 6 15.08 -5.98 30.99
CA ASP A 6 16.07 -6.34 29.96
C ASP A 6 15.42 -6.54 28.58
N ILE A 7 14.17 -7.03 28.57
CA ILE A 7 13.38 -7.21 27.35
C ILE A 7 12.99 -5.85 26.79
N LEU A 8 12.54 -4.92 27.62
CA LEU A 8 12.15 -3.57 27.19
C LEU A 8 13.34 -2.77 26.66
N GLU A 9 14.50 -2.82 27.30
CA GLU A 9 15.69 -2.14 26.78
C GLU A 9 16.14 -2.75 25.45
N SER A 10 16.07 -4.08 25.29
CA SER A 10 16.36 -4.74 24.01
C SER A 10 15.41 -4.28 22.90
N LEU A 11 14.11 -4.22 23.18
CA LEU A 11 13.10 -3.75 22.21
C LEU A 11 13.32 -2.28 21.84
N ARG A 12 13.73 -1.44 22.79
CA ARG A 12 14.04 -0.02 22.56
C ARG A 12 15.25 0.16 21.64
N VAL A 13 16.32 -0.59 21.88
CA VAL A 13 17.53 -0.55 21.03
C VAL A 13 17.20 -1.00 19.60
N ASP A 14 16.45 -2.09 19.45
CA ASP A 14 16.04 -2.58 18.13
C ASP A 14 15.12 -1.57 17.41
N GLN A 15 14.22 -0.91 18.15
CA GLN A 15 13.34 0.11 17.61
C GLN A 15 14.12 1.33 17.09
N GLU A 16 15.08 1.84 17.86
CA GLU A 16 15.93 2.97 17.46
C GLU A 16 16.78 2.62 16.23
N LYS A 17 17.30 1.39 16.16
CA LYS A 17 18.04 0.91 14.99
C LYS A 17 17.17 0.93 13.72
N LEU A 18 15.94 0.42 13.80
CA LEU A 18 15.03 0.41 12.65
C LEU A 18 14.55 1.82 12.27
N LYS A 19 14.35 2.73 13.24
CA LYS A 19 14.03 4.15 12.95
C LYS A 19 15.17 4.83 12.18
N LYS A 20 16.42 4.56 12.58
CA LYS A 20 17.60 5.07 11.87
C LYS A 20 17.67 4.53 10.45
N GLU A 21 17.48 3.23 10.27
CA GLU A 21 17.46 2.59 8.95
C GLU A 21 16.35 3.15 8.05
N LEU A 22 15.15 3.38 8.59
CA LEU A 22 14.05 4.01 7.87
C LEU A 22 14.37 5.46 7.46
N ALA A 23 15.02 6.23 8.34
CA ALA A 23 15.43 7.59 8.04
C ALA A 23 16.48 7.64 6.93
N GLU A 24 17.47 6.75 6.96
CA GLU A 24 18.49 6.59 5.92
C GLU A 24 17.85 6.19 4.58
N LEU A 25 16.91 5.23 4.59
CA LEU A 25 16.20 4.79 3.39
C LEU A 25 15.37 5.93 2.77
N ARG A 26 14.64 6.70 3.58
CA ARG A 26 13.86 7.86 3.11
C ARG A 26 14.75 8.96 2.55
N ALA A 27 15.89 9.23 3.19
CA ALA A 27 16.86 10.20 2.69
C ALA A 27 17.41 9.77 1.33
N PHE A 28 17.75 8.48 1.18
CA PHE A 28 18.20 7.91 -0.08
C PHE A 28 17.10 7.97 -1.15
N HIS A 29 15.86 7.60 -0.81
CA HIS A 29 14.72 7.65 -1.73
C HIS A 29 14.45 9.07 -2.21
N GLN A 30 14.51 10.07 -1.32
CA GLN A 30 14.37 11.47 -1.69
C GLN A 30 15.49 11.93 -2.63
N ASP A 31 16.74 11.54 -2.36
CA ASP A 31 17.88 11.88 -3.23
C ASP A 31 17.76 11.21 -4.61
N ALA A 32 17.41 9.93 -4.65
CA ALA A 32 17.18 9.18 -5.87
C ALA A 32 16.03 9.78 -6.70
N TRP A 33 14.93 10.18 -6.03
CA TRP A 33 13.82 10.88 -6.67
C TRP A 33 14.25 12.19 -7.31
N ASN A 34 14.99 13.02 -6.56
CA ASN A 34 15.49 14.31 -7.02
C ASN A 34 16.48 14.16 -8.20
N LYS A 35 17.28 13.09 -8.22
CA LYS A 35 18.35 12.88 -9.19
C LYS A 35 17.93 12.14 -10.46
N TYR A 36 17.06 11.14 -10.34
CA TYR A 36 16.74 10.21 -11.43
C TYR A 36 15.26 10.19 -11.83
N GLY A 37 14.38 10.80 -11.03
CA GLY A 37 12.93 10.76 -11.29
C GLY A 37 12.25 9.45 -10.89
N SER A 38 10.92 9.52 -10.89
CA SER A 38 9.96 8.68 -10.16
C SER A 38 9.96 7.18 -10.47
N GLU A 39 10.12 6.80 -11.74
CA GLU A 39 9.53 5.54 -12.20
C GLU A 39 10.40 4.30 -11.97
N LEU A 40 11.73 4.44 -11.91
CA LEU A 40 12.65 3.30 -11.84
C LEU A 40 12.98 2.84 -10.41
N CYS A 41 12.60 3.61 -9.39
CA CYS A 41 13.05 3.42 -8.00
C CYS A 41 11.92 3.40 -6.96
N ALA A 42 10.72 3.86 -7.31
CA ALA A 42 9.66 4.08 -6.33
C ALA A 42 8.99 2.80 -5.80
N GLY A 43 8.93 1.72 -6.58
CA GLY A 43 8.24 0.48 -6.19
C GLY A 43 8.93 -0.25 -5.04
N GLU A 44 10.12 -0.77 -5.29
CA GLU A 44 10.88 -1.56 -4.30
C GLU A 44 11.27 -0.75 -3.05
N MET A 45 11.53 0.57 -3.20
CA MET A 45 11.88 1.41 -2.05
C MET A 45 10.69 1.66 -1.14
N ARG A 46 9.49 1.93 -1.70
CA ARG A 46 8.27 2.07 -0.89
C ARG A 46 7.91 0.79 -0.15
N GLU A 47 8.14 -0.37 -0.75
CA GLU A 47 7.90 -1.66 -0.08
C GLU A 47 8.84 -1.84 1.12
N LYS A 48 10.13 -1.51 0.96
CA LYS A 48 11.11 -1.55 2.05
C LYS A 48 10.78 -0.55 3.17
N GLU A 49 10.37 0.67 2.83
CA GLU A 49 9.90 1.66 3.81
C GLU A 49 8.70 1.13 4.60
N LYS A 50 7.69 0.57 3.91
CA LYS A 50 6.49 -0.02 4.54
C LYS A 50 6.83 -1.21 5.44
N GLU A 51 7.82 -2.02 5.07
CA GLU A 51 8.26 -3.15 5.88
C GLU A 51 8.97 -2.69 7.16
N LEU A 52 9.88 -1.71 7.06
CA LEU A 52 10.53 -1.13 8.23
C LEU A 52 9.50 -0.46 9.17
N GLU A 53 8.53 0.26 8.64
CA GLU A 53 7.42 0.84 9.41
C GLU A 53 6.56 -0.22 10.12
N ARG A 54 6.34 -1.39 9.50
CA ARG A 54 5.64 -2.52 10.13
C ARG A 54 6.45 -3.12 11.26
N ARG A 55 7.74 -3.35 11.06
CA ARG A 55 8.63 -3.91 12.08
C ARG A 55 8.78 -2.99 13.29
N ILE A 56 8.92 -1.69 13.09
CA ILE A 56 8.94 -0.70 14.18
C ILE A 56 7.64 -0.75 14.99
N LEU A 57 6.49 -0.83 14.32
CA LEU A 57 5.19 -0.91 15.00
C LEU A 57 5.07 -2.20 15.83
N LEU A 58 5.54 -3.33 15.30
CA LEU A 58 5.53 -4.60 16.02
C LEU A 58 6.33 -4.50 17.32
N LEU A 59 7.52 -3.88 17.28
CA LEU A 59 8.34 -3.68 18.47
C LEU A 59 7.65 -2.77 19.51
N VAL A 60 6.93 -1.74 19.07
CA VAL A 60 6.13 -0.88 19.96
C VAL A 60 5.00 -1.68 20.62
N GLN A 61 4.29 -2.50 19.85
CA GLN A 61 3.23 -3.35 20.38
C GLN A 61 3.76 -4.36 21.38
N MET A 62 4.91 -4.99 21.08
CA MET A 62 5.57 -5.92 21.98
C MET A 62 6.02 -5.24 23.28
N ALA A 63 6.57 -4.02 23.21
CA ALA A 63 6.94 -3.24 24.39
C ALA A 63 5.71 -2.94 25.28
N HIS A 64 4.61 -2.48 24.68
CA HIS A 64 3.34 -2.28 25.39
C HIS A 64 2.82 -3.55 26.07
N TRP A 65 2.92 -4.70 25.40
CA TRP A 65 2.49 -5.98 25.97
C TRP A 65 3.37 -6.43 27.14
N VAL A 66 4.68 -6.21 27.04
CA VAL A 66 5.65 -6.54 28.11
C VAL A 66 5.48 -5.61 29.32
N GLU A 67 5.11 -4.35 29.11
CA GLU A 67 4.78 -3.40 30.19
C GLU A 67 3.40 -3.65 30.81
N GLY A 68 2.54 -4.47 30.19
CA GLY A 68 1.15 -4.66 30.64
C GLY A 68 0.27 -3.40 30.45
N SER A 69 0.74 -2.44 29.64
CA SER A 69 0.10 -1.15 29.42
C SER A 69 -1.18 -1.30 28.59
N ARG A 70 -2.28 -0.69 29.05
CA ARG A 70 -3.50 -0.49 28.25
C ARG A 70 -3.13 0.27 26.96
N VAL A 71 -3.80 -0.05 25.85
CA VAL A 71 -3.68 0.70 24.57
C VAL A 71 -3.82 2.19 24.87
N ASP A 72 -2.77 2.96 24.64
CA ASP A 72 -2.78 4.40 24.85
C ASP A 72 -3.25 5.15 23.59
N GLU A 73 -3.59 6.42 23.77
CA GLU A 73 -4.13 7.28 22.72
C GLU A 73 -3.15 7.49 21.55
N THR A 74 -1.84 7.38 21.80
CA THR A 74 -0.80 7.50 20.78
C THR A 74 -0.84 6.31 19.83
N LEU A 75 -0.90 5.09 20.38
CA LEU A 75 -1.00 3.86 19.59
C LEU A 75 -2.31 3.85 18.78
N LEU A 76 -3.41 4.32 19.39
CA LEU A 76 -4.69 4.46 18.71
C LEU A 76 -4.62 5.44 17.54
N CYS A 77 -4.01 6.62 17.73
CA CYS A 77 -3.82 7.63 16.69
C CYS A 77 -3.00 7.11 15.51
N VAL A 78 -1.94 6.34 15.79
CA VAL A 78 -1.09 5.73 14.74
C VAL A 78 -1.89 4.72 13.93
N VAL A 79 -2.67 3.85 14.60
CA VAL A 79 -3.52 2.86 13.93
C VAL A 79 -4.60 3.54 13.08
N LEU A 80 -5.30 4.54 13.64
CA LEU A 80 -6.32 5.31 12.93
C LEU A 80 -5.76 6.04 11.70
N SER A 81 -4.56 6.62 11.81
CA SER A 81 -3.90 7.29 10.69
C SER A 81 -3.56 6.33 9.55
N LYS A 82 -3.15 5.08 9.87
CA LYS A 82 -2.91 4.03 8.87
C LYS A 82 -4.21 3.55 8.22
N ILE A 83 -5.26 3.33 9.01
CA ILE A 83 -6.59 2.97 8.49
C ILE A 83 -7.08 4.03 7.51
N LYS A 84 -6.95 5.31 7.88
CA LYS A 84 -7.31 6.43 7.01
C LYS A 84 -6.55 6.41 5.69
N ARG A 85 -5.22 6.26 5.72
CA ARG A 85 -4.40 6.19 4.50
C ARG A 85 -4.82 5.03 3.58
N VAL A 86 -5.13 3.86 4.15
CA VAL A 86 -5.62 2.71 3.36
C VAL A 86 -6.97 3.00 2.70
N ILE A 87 -7.86 3.72 3.38
CA ILE A 87 -9.15 4.15 2.82
C ILE A 87 -8.91 5.13 1.66
N ASP A 88 -8.07 6.15 1.88
CA ASP A 88 -7.75 7.18 0.87
C ASP A 88 -7.10 6.56 -0.39
N ASP A 89 -6.18 5.60 -0.21
CA ASP A 89 -5.54 4.86 -1.31
C ASP A 89 -6.58 4.03 -2.10
N LYS A 90 -7.53 3.39 -1.40
CA LYS A 90 -8.59 2.61 -2.03
C LYS A 90 -9.53 3.50 -2.86
N GLU A 91 -9.91 4.66 -2.35
CA GLU A 91 -10.76 5.61 -3.08
C GLU A 91 -10.07 6.11 -4.35
N SER A 92 -8.77 6.42 -4.26
CA SER A 92 -7.97 6.84 -5.42
C SER A 92 -7.90 5.76 -6.50
N LEU A 93 -7.71 4.49 -6.13
CA LEU A 93 -7.73 3.37 -7.07
C LEU A 93 -9.10 3.17 -7.72
N LEU A 94 -10.19 3.35 -6.97
CA LEU A 94 -11.54 3.23 -7.52
C LEU A 94 -11.84 4.31 -8.56
N VAL A 95 -11.34 5.54 -8.35
CA VAL A 95 -11.44 6.62 -9.34
C VAL A 95 -10.69 6.23 -10.62
N TYR A 96 -9.43 5.80 -10.49
CA TYR A 96 -8.62 5.37 -11.63
C TYR A 96 -9.27 4.24 -12.45
N ILE A 97 -9.79 3.20 -11.77
CA ILE A 97 -10.47 2.09 -12.43
C ILE A 97 -11.71 2.57 -13.20
N ARG A 98 -12.49 3.49 -12.61
CA ARG A 98 -13.68 4.04 -13.25
C ARG A 98 -13.33 4.82 -14.52
N GLU A 99 -12.32 5.67 -14.44
CA GLU A 99 -11.84 6.45 -15.60
C GLU A 99 -11.32 5.53 -16.72
N SER A 100 -10.55 4.49 -16.36
CA SER A 100 -10.06 3.50 -17.33
C SER A 100 -11.20 2.74 -17.99
N LEU A 101 -12.23 2.35 -17.23
CA LEU A 101 -13.39 1.64 -17.74
C LEU A 101 -14.21 2.49 -18.73
N GLU A 102 -14.40 3.78 -18.43
CA GLU A 102 -15.09 4.69 -19.36
C GLU A 102 -14.26 4.94 -20.63
N ALA A 103 -12.94 5.04 -20.51
CA ALA A 103 -12.07 5.12 -21.66
C ALA A 103 -12.15 3.86 -22.54
N ASP A 104 -12.22 2.67 -21.94
CA ASP A 104 -12.39 1.41 -22.66
C ASP A 104 -13.75 1.29 -23.36
N LYS A 105 -14.85 1.70 -22.69
CA LYS A 105 -16.17 1.76 -23.34
C LYS A 105 -16.17 2.67 -24.56
N THR A 106 -15.54 3.84 -24.43
CA THR A 106 -15.40 4.80 -25.53
C THR A 106 -14.59 4.21 -26.68
N ARG A 107 -13.47 3.53 -26.37
CA ARG A 107 -12.67 2.80 -27.37
C ARG A 107 -13.47 1.71 -28.07
N LYS A 108 -14.26 0.93 -27.33
CA LYS A 108 -15.12 -0.14 -27.88
C LYS A 108 -16.09 0.43 -28.92
N VAL A 109 -16.81 1.50 -28.57
CA VAL A 109 -17.73 2.18 -29.51
C VAL A 109 -17.00 2.64 -30.76
N MET A 110 -15.84 3.31 -30.61
CA MET A 110 -15.03 3.75 -31.75
C MET A 110 -14.60 2.59 -32.64
N TYR A 111 -14.20 1.45 -32.07
CA TYR A 111 -13.83 0.27 -32.85
C TYR A 111 -15.02 -0.38 -33.57
N GLU A 112 -16.20 -0.40 -32.95
CA GLU A 112 -17.44 -0.86 -33.57
C GLU A 112 -17.82 0.02 -34.77
N GLU A 113 -17.70 1.34 -34.64
CA GLU A 113 -17.94 2.30 -35.75
C GLU A 113 -16.94 2.10 -36.90
N ILE A 114 -15.65 1.97 -36.60
CA ILE A 114 -14.61 1.73 -37.62
C ILE A 114 -14.86 0.39 -38.34
N ALA A 115 -15.21 -0.66 -37.60
CA ALA A 115 -15.49 -1.97 -38.18
C ALA A 115 -16.73 -1.93 -39.09
N SER A 116 -17.78 -1.19 -38.69
CA SER A 116 -18.96 -0.96 -39.51
C SER A 116 -18.60 -0.25 -40.82
N LEU A 117 -17.79 0.81 -40.77
CA LEU A 117 -17.29 1.52 -41.97
C LEU A 117 -16.45 0.62 -42.88
N ALA A 118 -15.71 -0.34 -42.31
CA ALA A 118 -14.89 -1.30 -43.04
C ALA A 118 -15.68 -2.53 -43.55
N GLY A 119 -16.97 -2.67 -43.21
CA GLY A 119 -17.79 -3.82 -43.56
C GLY A 119 -17.44 -5.11 -42.80
N ILE A 120 -16.83 -5.00 -41.61
CA ILE A 120 -16.43 -6.12 -40.76
C ILE A 120 -17.51 -6.34 -39.69
N GLU A 121 -18.04 -7.56 -39.59
CA GLU A 121 -18.96 -7.92 -38.49
C GLU A 121 -18.21 -8.04 -37.15
N VAL A 122 -18.66 -7.28 -36.15
CA VAL A 122 -18.16 -7.36 -34.77
C VAL A 122 -19.15 -8.15 -33.93
N ASN A 123 -18.76 -9.35 -33.46
CA ASN A 123 -19.59 -10.16 -32.57
C ASN A 123 -19.54 -9.60 -31.14
N SER A 124 -20.54 -8.81 -30.75
CA SER A 124 -20.72 -8.33 -29.39
C SER A 124 -21.36 -9.40 -28.49
N LYS A 125 -20.61 -10.42 -28.09
CA LYS A 125 -21.03 -11.28 -26.97
C LYS A 125 -20.25 -10.88 -25.73
N ASP A 126 -20.91 -10.18 -24.81
CA ASP A 126 -20.43 -9.98 -23.45
C ASP A 126 -20.50 -11.32 -22.71
N GLU A 127 -19.42 -12.11 -22.76
CA GLU A 127 -19.24 -13.25 -21.86
C GLU A 127 -18.76 -12.74 -20.49
N HIS A 128 -19.68 -12.14 -19.73
CA HIS A 128 -19.52 -12.12 -18.27
C HIS A 128 -19.82 -13.53 -17.75
N ALA A 129 -18.79 -14.38 -17.79
CA ALA A 129 -18.76 -15.59 -16.98
C ALA A 129 -18.75 -15.18 -15.49
N SER A 130 -19.92 -15.21 -14.86
CA SER A 130 -20.05 -15.20 -13.40
C SER A 130 -19.20 -16.33 -12.82
N PRO A 131 -18.29 -16.08 -11.85
CA PRO A 131 -17.69 -17.17 -11.11
C PRO A 131 -18.75 -17.78 -10.20
N VAL A 132 -19.12 -18.99 -10.60
CA VAL A 132 -19.77 -20.09 -9.88
C VAL A 132 -19.79 -19.91 -8.35
N ASN A 133 -21.01 -19.82 -7.83
CA ASN A 133 -21.38 -20.11 -6.46
C ASN A 133 -21.03 -21.57 -6.15
N ASN A 134 -20.21 -21.87 -5.14
CA ASN A 134 -19.99 -23.23 -4.65
C ASN A 134 -19.74 -23.22 -3.14
N GLY A 135 -20.70 -23.77 -2.39
CA GLY A 135 -20.50 -24.41 -1.09
C GLY A 135 -20.79 -23.57 0.13
#